data_AF-A0A1F6PE48-F1
#
_entry.id   AF-A0A1F6PE48-F1
#
_cell.length_a   1.000
_cell.length_b   1.000
_cell.length_c   1.000
_cell.angle_alpha   90.00
_cell.angle_beta   90.00
_cell.angle_gamma   90.00
#
_symmetry.space_group_name_H-M   'P 1'
#
loop_
_entity.id
_entity.type
_entity.pdbx_description
1 polymer ?
#
loop_
_entity_poly.entity_id
_entity_poly.type
_entity_poly.pdbx_seq_one_letter_code
_entity_poly.pdbx_strand_id
1 'polypeptide(L)'
;MKFFLSKALIAALVIITVAILVLWNYPFNVNKYKGITLGMDAPEKGGDHMVWAPPDDSVPSSSFYVYVLGDESMCFGSMCGMGGYFTECLNGWLSGVMQLPTQEDYLGLDIAKVESGEMSIVIVSDVVGKVVGIYPGARVRNVPFILRNHHDLIDAERWRMCSGILPRWWK
;
A
#
# COMPACT_ATOMS: atom_id res chain seq x y z
N MET A 1 9.54 48.08 -1.21
CA MET A 1 9.08 47.01 -0.29
C MET A 1 7.97 46.11 -0.85
N LYS A 2 6.93 46.62 -1.53
CA LYS A 2 5.83 45.78 -2.07
C LYS A 2 6.25 44.70 -3.09
N PHE A 3 7.31 44.94 -3.87
CA PHE A 3 7.77 44.01 -4.91
C PHE A 3 8.54 42.77 -4.39
N PHE A 4 9.12 42.86 -3.19
CA PHE A 4 9.81 41.73 -2.54
C PHE A 4 8.84 40.80 -1.82
N LEU A 5 7.75 41.35 -1.27
CA LEU A 5 6.70 40.56 -0.62
C LEU A 5 6.01 39.59 -1.60
N SER A 6 5.80 39.98 -2.87
CA SER A 6 5.11 39.11 -3.84
C SER A 6 5.98 37.92 -4.29
N LYS A 7 7.29 38.12 -4.44
CA LYS A 7 8.22 37.03 -4.82
C LYS A 7 8.35 35.98 -3.73
N ALA A 8 8.42 36.42 -2.47
CA ALA A 8 8.45 35.51 -1.32
C ALA A 8 7.15 34.69 -1.19
N LEU A 9 5.99 35.31 -1.43
CA LEU A 9 4.69 34.64 -1.44
C LEU A 9 4.58 33.58 -2.54
N ILE A 10 5.02 33.91 -3.76
CA ILE A 10 5.02 32.97 -4.89
C ILE A 10 5.96 31.78 -4.61
N ALA A 11 7.17 32.04 -4.10
CA ALA A 11 8.11 30.98 -3.75
C ALA A 11 7.56 30.05 -2.66
N ALA A 12 6.94 30.60 -1.62
CA ALA A 12 6.29 29.81 -0.57
C ALA A 12 5.16 28.94 -1.14
N LEU A 13 4.33 29.48 -2.04
CA LEU A 13 3.25 28.73 -2.71
C LEU A 13 3.77 27.56 -3.55
N VAL A 14 4.85 27.77 -4.31
CA VAL A 14 5.48 26.69 -5.08
C VAL A 14 6.01 25.60 -4.14
N ILE A 15 6.72 25.97 -3.07
CA ILE A 15 7.27 25.00 -2.11
C ILE A 15 6.15 24.20 -1.44
N ILE A 16 5.08 24.86 -0.99
CA ILE A 16 3.92 24.20 -0.39
C ILE A 16 3.26 23.24 -1.40
N THR A 17 3.10 23.67 -2.64
CA THR A 17 2.48 22.84 -3.69
C THR A 17 3.33 21.61 -3.99
N VAL A 18 4.65 21.77 -4.12
CA VAL A 18 5.60 20.66 -4.30
C VAL A 18 5.57 19.74 -3.09
N ALA A 19 5.58 20.27 -1.87
CA ALA A 19 5.51 19.48 -0.65
C ALA A 19 4.22 18.66 -0.60
N ILE A 20 3.06 19.25 -0.89
CA ILE A 20 1.77 18.54 -0.95
C ILE A 20 1.82 17.43 -2.00
N LEU A 21 2.34 17.71 -3.21
CA LEU A 21 2.48 16.71 -4.27
C LEU A 21 3.40 15.56 -3.88
N VAL A 22 4.51 15.85 -3.17
CA VAL A 22 5.42 14.82 -2.67
C VAL A 22 4.74 13.99 -1.59
N LEU A 23 4.10 14.63 -0.60
CA LEU A 23 3.40 13.93 0.49
C LEU A 23 2.24 13.06 -0.03
N TRP A 24 1.54 13.48 -1.10
CA TRP A 24 0.46 12.69 -1.70
C TRP A 24 0.94 11.49 -2.51
N ASN A 25 2.11 11.57 -3.14
CA ASN A 25 2.63 10.51 -4.00
C ASN A 25 3.59 9.56 -3.27
N TYR A 26 4.31 10.06 -2.27
CA TYR A 26 5.32 9.33 -1.50
C TYR A 26 4.82 9.10 -0.07
N PRO A 27 4.12 7.99 0.21
CA PRO A 27 3.71 7.68 1.57
C PRO A 27 4.93 7.33 2.43
N PHE A 28 4.90 7.71 3.70
CA PHE A 28 5.99 7.47 4.64
C PHE A 28 5.78 6.15 5.37
N ASN A 29 6.82 5.32 5.37
CA ASN A 29 6.85 4.12 6.20
C ASN A 29 6.99 4.52 7.67
N VAL A 30 6.28 3.84 8.56
CA VAL A 30 6.39 4.03 10.02
C VAL A 30 6.63 2.70 10.73
N ASN A 31 7.29 2.73 11.89
CA ASN A 31 7.55 1.52 12.67
C ASN A 31 6.31 1.00 13.41
N LYS A 32 5.36 1.89 13.69
CA LYS A 32 4.12 1.60 14.39
C LYS A 32 3.03 2.56 13.97
N TYR A 33 1.82 2.06 13.76
CA TYR A 33 0.61 2.84 13.56
C TYR A 33 -0.56 2.13 14.23
N LYS A 34 -1.18 2.80 15.22
CA LYS A 34 -2.26 2.19 16.02
C LYS A 34 -1.79 0.86 16.64
N GLY A 35 -2.52 -0.23 16.46
CA GLY A 35 -2.15 -1.58 16.91
C GLY A 35 -1.14 -2.28 15.99
N ILE A 36 -0.81 -1.70 14.84
CA ILE A 36 0.06 -2.29 13.82
C ILE A 36 1.52 -1.94 14.11
N THR A 37 2.40 -2.94 14.15
CA THR A 37 3.84 -2.78 14.42
C THR A 37 4.64 -3.65 13.44
N LEU A 38 5.79 -3.17 12.97
CA LEU A 38 6.69 -3.98 12.14
C LEU A 38 7.06 -5.30 12.86
N GLY A 39 7.12 -6.39 12.09
CA GLY A 39 7.43 -7.75 12.56
C GLY A 39 6.25 -8.51 13.19
N MET A 40 5.08 -7.89 13.34
CA MET A 40 3.87 -8.63 13.73
C MET A 40 3.33 -9.46 12.57
N ASP A 41 2.41 -10.38 12.87
CA ASP A 41 1.68 -11.12 11.84
C ASP A 41 0.73 -10.16 11.07
N ALA A 42 0.75 -10.29 9.75
CA ALA A 42 -0.16 -9.59 8.86
C ALA A 42 -1.58 -10.19 8.96
N PRO A 43 -2.61 -9.47 8.47
CA PRO A 43 -3.98 -9.94 8.56
C PRO A 43 -4.24 -11.29 7.92
N GLU A 44 -3.55 -11.53 6.80
CA GLU A 44 -3.63 -12.76 6.04
C GLU A 44 -2.20 -13.14 5.61
N LYS A 45 -2.02 -14.38 5.18
CA LYS A 45 -0.81 -14.88 4.49
C LYS A 45 -1.19 -15.99 3.52
N GLY A 46 -0.22 -16.44 2.73
CA GLY A 46 -0.42 -17.54 1.79
C GLY A 46 -1.04 -18.77 2.44
N GLY A 47 -2.14 -19.26 1.87
CA GLY A 47 -2.90 -20.41 2.36
C GLY A 47 -4.02 -20.06 3.35
N ASP A 48 -4.13 -18.81 3.81
CA ASP A 48 -5.27 -18.39 4.64
C ASP A 48 -6.55 -18.34 3.80
N HIS A 49 -7.69 -18.61 4.45
CA HIS A 49 -9.00 -18.55 3.81
C HIS A 49 -9.54 -17.12 3.78
N MET A 50 -10.06 -16.73 2.62
CA MET A 50 -10.74 -15.45 2.42
C MET A 50 -12.25 -15.61 2.51
N VAL A 51 -12.98 -14.51 2.67
CA VAL A 51 -14.47 -14.46 2.68
C VAL A 51 -15.08 -14.67 1.29
N TRP A 52 -14.27 -15.00 0.28
CA TRP A 52 -14.70 -15.24 -1.09
C TRP A 52 -15.25 -16.66 -1.28
N ALA A 53 -16.02 -16.86 -2.35
CA ALA A 53 -16.51 -18.19 -2.73
C ALA A 53 -15.41 -18.98 -3.47
N PRO A 54 -15.37 -20.32 -3.33
CA PRO A 54 -14.48 -21.16 -4.13
C PRO A 54 -14.63 -20.91 -5.64
N PRO A 55 -13.54 -20.95 -6.43
CA PRO A 55 -12.19 -21.39 -6.07
C PRO A 55 -11.26 -20.30 -5.50
N ASP A 56 -11.73 -19.07 -5.35
CA ASP A 56 -10.93 -17.90 -4.94
C ASP A 56 -11.00 -17.65 -3.42
N ASP A 57 -11.30 -18.69 -2.63
CA ASP A 57 -11.49 -18.63 -1.18
C ASP A 57 -10.17 -18.77 -0.40
N SER A 58 -9.03 -18.70 -1.07
CA SER A 58 -7.71 -18.84 -0.44
C SER A 58 -6.69 -17.83 -0.98
N VAL A 59 -5.87 -17.29 -0.09
CA VAL A 59 -4.78 -16.39 -0.45
C VAL A 59 -3.68 -17.19 -1.16
N PRO A 60 -3.30 -16.85 -2.41
CA PRO A 60 -2.28 -17.59 -3.14
C PRO A 60 -0.90 -17.43 -2.49
N SER A 61 -0.04 -18.44 -2.70
CA SER A 61 1.37 -18.31 -2.34
C SER A 61 2.01 -17.20 -3.19
N SER A 62 2.69 -16.25 -2.56
CA SER A 62 3.30 -15.08 -3.21
C SER A 62 4.59 -14.68 -2.48
N SER A 63 5.47 -13.92 -3.13
CA SER A 63 6.74 -13.44 -2.56
C SER A 63 6.54 -12.39 -1.45
N PHE A 64 5.41 -11.67 -1.50
CA PHE A 64 5.00 -10.68 -0.51
C PHE A 64 3.50 -10.44 -0.64
N TYR A 65 2.92 -9.79 0.37
CA TYR A 65 1.50 -9.46 0.42
C TYR A 65 1.29 -7.98 0.72
N VAL A 66 0.32 -7.37 0.06
CA VAL A 66 -0.05 -5.96 0.20
C VAL A 66 -1.51 -5.87 0.63
N TYR A 67 -1.77 -5.19 1.73
CA TYR A 67 -3.12 -4.93 2.23
C TYR A 67 -3.41 -3.45 2.10
N VAL A 68 -4.49 -3.10 1.41
CA VAL A 68 -4.96 -1.73 1.30
C VAL A 68 -6.31 -1.63 1.99
N LEU A 69 -6.36 -0.86 3.07
CA LEU A 69 -7.56 -0.64 3.86
C LEU A 69 -8.05 0.79 3.63
N GLY A 70 -9.35 0.95 3.44
CA GLY A 70 -10.02 2.25 3.38
C GLY A 70 -9.75 3.10 2.13
N ASP A 71 -9.51 2.47 0.97
CA ASP A 71 -9.36 3.18 -0.31
C ASP A 71 -10.43 2.82 -1.34
N GLU A 72 -10.50 1.55 -1.76
CA GLU A 72 -11.45 1.06 -2.78
C GLU A 72 -12.43 0.05 -2.20
N SER A 73 -13.56 -0.15 -2.90
CA SER A 73 -14.43 -1.30 -2.68
C SER A 73 -13.65 -2.60 -2.86
N MET A 74 -14.05 -3.65 -2.14
CA MET A 74 -13.42 -4.98 -2.13
C MET A 74 -12.86 -5.42 -3.51
N CYS A 75 -11.54 -5.54 -3.60
CA CYS A 75 -10.79 -5.92 -4.81
C CYS A 75 -9.58 -6.78 -4.42
N PHE A 76 -9.06 -7.57 -5.35
CA PHE A 76 -7.79 -8.29 -5.16
C PHE A 76 -7.00 -8.35 -6.46
N GLY A 77 -5.69 -8.51 -6.32
CA GLY A 77 -4.79 -8.66 -7.47
C GLY A 77 -4.94 -7.50 -8.45
N SER A 78 -4.88 -7.78 -9.74
CA SER A 78 -5.02 -6.79 -10.83
C SER A 78 -6.39 -6.12 -10.91
N MET A 79 -7.41 -6.62 -10.19
CA MET A 79 -8.70 -5.92 -10.10
C MET A 79 -8.61 -4.62 -9.29
N CYS A 80 -7.58 -4.48 -8.44
CA CYS A 80 -7.26 -3.21 -7.76
C CYS A 80 -6.45 -2.25 -8.66
N GLY A 81 -6.78 -2.21 -9.95
CA GLY A 81 -6.16 -1.34 -10.94
C GLY A 81 -4.63 -1.50 -11.06
N MET A 82 -3.94 -0.38 -11.31
CA MET A 82 -2.49 -0.40 -11.57
C MET A 82 -1.65 -0.86 -10.37
N GLY A 83 -2.07 -0.56 -9.13
CA GLY A 83 -1.39 -1.02 -7.94
C GLY A 83 -1.42 -2.54 -7.82
N GLY A 84 -2.59 -3.12 -8.08
CA GLY A 84 -2.80 -4.55 -8.21
C GLY A 84 -1.97 -5.21 -9.30
N TYR A 85 -2.05 -4.66 -10.51
CA TYR A 85 -1.36 -5.19 -11.68
C TYR A 85 0.17 -5.24 -11.51
N PHE A 86 0.78 -4.20 -10.94
CA PHE A 86 2.22 -4.23 -10.64
C PHE A 86 2.56 -5.21 -9.53
N THR A 87 1.69 -5.34 -8.52
CA THR A 87 1.88 -6.32 -7.43
C THR A 87 1.92 -7.75 -7.98
N GLU A 88 0.95 -8.14 -8.80
CA GLU A 88 0.92 -9.47 -9.43
C GLU A 88 2.11 -9.72 -10.35
N CYS A 89 2.50 -8.71 -11.14
CA CYS A 89 3.68 -8.83 -11.98
C CYS A 89 4.89 -9.22 -11.13
N LEU A 90 5.10 -8.52 -10.00
CA LEU A 90 6.22 -8.74 -9.09
C LEU A 90 6.10 -10.00 -8.22
N ASN A 91 5.14 -10.88 -8.52
CA ASN A 91 4.84 -12.10 -7.76
C ASN A 91 4.37 -11.81 -6.33
N GLY A 92 3.75 -10.65 -6.10
CA GLY A 92 3.04 -10.35 -4.87
C GLY A 92 1.54 -10.60 -5.02
N TRP A 93 0.85 -10.60 -3.89
CA TRP A 93 -0.60 -10.57 -3.85
C TRP A 93 -1.09 -9.28 -3.19
N LEU A 94 -2.19 -8.72 -3.68
CA LEU A 94 -2.78 -7.51 -3.14
C LEU A 94 -4.23 -7.76 -2.75
N SER A 95 -4.59 -7.34 -1.55
CA SER A 95 -5.95 -7.32 -1.02
C SER A 95 -6.37 -5.88 -0.75
N GLY A 96 -7.36 -5.40 -1.49
CA GLY A 96 -8.05 -4.15 -1.17
C GLY A 96 -9.35 -4.51 -0.47
N VAL A 97 -9.40 -4.43 0.85
CA VAL A 97 -10.61 -4.80 1.60
C VAL A 97 -11.16 -3.58 2.34
N MET A 98 -12.47 -3.38 2.22
CA MET A 98 -13.22 -2.44 3.07
C MET A 98 -13.42 -3.01 4.48
N GLN A 99 -13.49 -4.35 4.60
CA GLN A 99 -13.72 -5.06 5.86
C GLN A 99 -12.69 -6.16 6.02
N LEU A 100 -12.01 -6.17 7.17
CA LEU A 100 -11.14 -7.27 7.55
C LEU A 100 -12.02 -8.40 8.12
N PRO A 101 -11.84 -9.65 7.70
CA PRO A 101 -12.56 -10.75 8.32
C PRO A 101 -12.18 -10.85 9.81
N THR A 102 -13.15 -10.52 10.67
CA THR A 102 -13.31 -10.95 12.08
C THR A 102 -12.14 -10.75 13.05
N GLN A 103 -11.13 -9.99 12.66
CA GLN A 103 -9.91 -9.80 13.44
C GLN A 103 -9.78 -8.30 13.81
N GLU A 104 -10.91 -7.66 14.10
CA GLU A 104 -11.06 -6.20 14.22
C GLU A 104 -10.33 -5.59 15.43
N ASP A 105 -10.07 -6.37 16.49
CA ASP A 105 -9.53 -5.85 17.74
C ASP A 105 -8.00 -5.63 17.75
N TYR A 106 -7.21 -6.35 16.94
CA TYR A 106 -5.74 -6.33 17.11
C TYR A 106 -5.04 -5.18 16.37
N LEU A 107 -5.61 -4.67 15.26
CA LEU A 107 -4.98 -3.58 14.50
C LEU A 107 -5.22 -2.19 15.12
N GLY A 108 -6.18 -2.06 16.05
CA GLY A 108 -6.52 -0.79 16.70
C GLY A 108 -7.01 0.29 15.74
N LEU A 109 -7.60 -0.11 14.61
CA LEU A 109 -8.16 0.79 13.60
C LEU A 109 -9.63 1.13 13.94
N ASP A 110 -10.04 2.34 13.55
CA ASP A 110 -11.45 2.76 13.67
C ASP A 110 -12.17 2.28 12.40
N ILE A 111 -12.90 1.17 12.52
CA ILE A 111 -13.53 0.49 11.37
C ILE A 111 -14.46 1.43 10.61
N ALA A 112 -15.28 2.22 11.31
CA ALA A 112 -16.18 3.18 10.68
C ALA A 112 -15.43 4.21 9.81
N LYS A 113 -14.23 4.61 10.23
CA LYS A 113 -13.37 5.51 9.44
C LYS A 113 -12.65 4.82 8.29
N VAL A 114 -12.32 3.53 8.45
CA VAL A 114 -11.75 2.74 7.36
C VAL A 114 -12.81 2.52 6.27
N GLU A 115 -14.01 2.11 6.65
CA GLU A 115 -15.14 1.89 5.74
C GLU A 115 -15.60 3.18 5.04
N SER A 116 -15.57 4.32 5.73
CA SER A 116 -15.89 5.62 5.13
C SER A 116 -14.77 6.19 4.26
N GLY A 117 -13.58 5.59 4.28
CA GLY A 117 -12.37 6.09 3.61
C GLY A 117 -11.75 7.34 4.26
N GLU A 118 -12.22 7.74 5.45
CA GLU A 118 -11.60 8.78 6.28
C GLU A 118 -10.21 8.35 6.80
N MET A 119 -10.01 7.04 6.98
CA MET A 119 -8.76 6.43 7.35
C MET A 119 -8.36 5.40 6.28
N SER A 120 -7.17 5.57 5.72
CA SER A 120 -6.58 4.59 4.81
C SER A 120 -5.22 4.17 5.30
N ILE A 121 -4.81 2.96 4.94
CA ILE A 121 -3.48 2.44 5.22
C ILE A 121 -3.11 1.39 4.20
N VAL A 122 -1.84 1.38 3.80
CA VAL A 122 -1.23 0.25 3.09
C VAL A 122 -0.28 -0.48 4.04
N ILE A 123 -0.42 -1.78 4.14
CA ILE A 123 0.46 -2.67 4.89
C ILE A 123 1.17 -3.57 3.89
N VAL A 124 2.47 -3.77 4.05
CA VAL A 124 3.27 -4.72 3.27
C VAL A 124 3.79 -5.79 4.22
N SER A 125 3.69 -7.05 3.81
CA SER A 125 4.26 -8.17 4.54
C SER A 125 5.12 -9.06 3.65
N ASP A 126 6.08 -9.73 4.26
CA ASP A 126 6.95 -10.70 3.57
C ASP A 126 6.21 -12.02 3.26
N VAL A 127 6.92 -12.96 2.63
CA VAL A 127 6.41 -14.29 2.24
C VAL A 127 5.89 -15.12 3.43
N VAL A 128 6.36 -14.87 4.66
CA VAL A 128 5.89 -15.60 5.85
C VAL A 128 4.77 -14.85 6.58
N GLY A 129 4.30 -13.74 6.03
CA GLY A 129 3.20 -12.94 6.57
C GLY A 129 3.65 -12.02 7.72
N LYS A 130 4.91 -11.62 7.80
CA LYS A 130 5.38 -10.61 8.77
C LYS A 130 5.31 -9.22 8.17
N VAL A 131 4.75 -8.27 8.91
CA VAL A 131 4.62 -6.87 8.49
C VAL A 131 6.01 -6.23 8.36
N VAL A 132 6.37 -5.79 7.16
CA VAL A 132 7.64 -5.12 6.85
C VAL A 132 7.47 -3.67 6.40
N GLY A 133 6.24 -3.24 6.10
CA GLY A 133 5.93 -1.87 5.75
C GLY A 133 4.56 -1.43 6.26
N ILE A 134 4.46 -0.21 6.78
CA ILE A 134 3.24 0.40 7.30
C ILE A 134 3.16 1.82 6.75
N TYR A 135 2.12 2.11 5.97
CA TYR A 135 1.98 3.37 5.24
C TYR A 135 0.61 4.00 5.53
N PRO A 136 0.48 4.77 6.62
CA PRO A 136 -0.76 5.44 6.97
C PRO A 136 -1.14 6.50 5.93
N GLY A 137 -2.43 6.60 5.63
CA GLY A 137 -2.98 7.50 4.60
C GLY A 137 -2.68 7.10 3.16
N ALA A 138 -1.97 5.99 2.95
CA ALA A 138 -1.67 5.48 1.62
C ALA A 138 -2.86 4.72 1.03
N ARG A 139 -2.92 4.75 -0.29
CA ARG A 139 -4.01 4.22 -1.11
C ARG A 139 -3.46 3.22 -2.13
N VAL A 140 -4.32 2.50 -2.84
CA VAL A 140 -3.95 1.54 -3.91
C VAL A 140 -3.04 2.21 -4.94
N ARG A 141 -3.35 3.47 -5.31
CA ARG A 141 -2.52 4.28 -6.21
C ARG A 141 -1.09 4.52 -5.74
N ASN A 142 -0.84 4.41 -4.43
CA ASN A 142 0.48 4.59 -3.83
C ASN A 142 1.31 3.30 -3.78
N VAL A 143 0.69 2.12 -3.96
CA VAL A 143 1.36 0.81 -3.95
C VAL A 143 2.59 0.77 -4.87
N PRO A 144 2.57 1.34 -6.09
CA PRO A 144 3.76 1.33 -6.93
C PRO A 144 4.92 2.14 -6.33
N PHE A 145 4.65 3.19 -5.54
CA PHE A 145 5.72 3.94 -4.87
C PHE A 145 6.22 3.20 -3.64
N ILE A 146 5.32 2.51 -2.94
CA ILE A 146 5.61 1.70 -1.77
C ILE A 146 6.52 0.52 -2.13
N LEU A 147 6.15 -0.26 -3.14
CA LEU A 147 6.88 -1.47 -3.52
C LEU A 147 8.30 -1.18 -4.04
N ARG A 148 8.56 0.03 -4.55
CA ARG A 148 9.92 0.48 -4.87
C ARG A 148 10.84 0.47 -3.64
N ASN A 149 10.31 0.76 -2.45
CA ASN A 149 11.06 0.73 -1.20
C ASN A 149 11.23 -0.69 -0.64
N HIS A 150 10.54 -1.67 -1.24
CA HIS A 150 10.53 -3.08 -0.83
C HIS A 150 11.10 -3.99 -1.93
N HIS A 151 12.10 -3.49 -2.67
CA HIS A 151 12.76 -4.25 -3.73
C HIS A 151 13.47 -5.52 -3.21
N ASP A 152 13.78 -5.55 -1.91
CA ASP A 152 14.31 -6.70 -1.20
C ASP A 152 13.33 -7.89 -1.14
N LEU A 153 12.03 -7.65 -1.28
CA LEU A 153 11.00 -8.69 -1.33
C LEU A 153 10.81 -9.29 -2.72
N ILE A 154 11.42 -8.69 -3.75
CA ILE A 154 11.20 -9.02 -5.15
C ILE A 154 12.38 -9.84 -5.67
N ASP A 155 12.09 -11.03 -6.20
CA ASP A 155 13.10 -11.85 -6.85
C ASP A 155 13.68 -11.15 -8.10
N ALA A 156 14.99 -11.29 -8.32
CA ALA A 156 15.70 -10.60 -9.39
C ALA A 156 15.24 -11.03 -10.80
N GLU A 157 14.88 -12.30 -10.98
CA GLU A 157 14.30 -12.80 -12.23
C GLU A 157 12.93 -12.16 -12.47
N ARG A 158 12.10 -12.11 -11.42
CA ARG A 158 10.77 -11.51 -11.50
C ARG A 158 10.83 -10.02 -11.80
N TRP A 159 11.72 -9.30 -11.14
CA TRP A 159 12.01 -7.90 -11.44
C TRP A 159 12.35 -7.71 -12.93
N ARG A 160 13.29 -8.51 -13.45
CA ARG A 160 13.73 -8.41 -14.84
C ARG A 160 12.58 -8.62 -15.82
N MET A 161 11.74 -9.63 -15.58
CA MET A 161 10.55 -9.90 -16.40
C MET A 161 9.54 -8.73 -16.37
N CYS A 162 9.35 -8.10 -15.22
CA CYS A 162 8.39 -7.01 -15.05
C CYS A 162 8.93 -5.62 -15.40
N SER A 163 10.25 -5.45 -15.51
CA SER A 163 10.89 -4.17 -15.75
C SER A 163 10.41 -3.45 -17.03
N GLY A 164 9.89 -4.18 -18.01
CA GLY A 164 9.29 -3.60 -19.22
C GLY A 164 7.93 -2.93 -18.99
N ILE A 165 7.23 -3.36 -17.93
CA ILE A 165 5.85 -2.99 -17.60
C ILE A 165 5.82 -1.98 -16.44
N LEU A 166 6.79 -2.07 -15.52
CA LEU A 166 6.91 -1.17 -14.38
C LEU A 166 7.16 0.27 -14.82
N PRO A 167 6.69 1.27 -14.05
CA PRO A 167 6.90 2.67 -14.38
C PRO A 167 8.39 3.01 -14.53
N ARG A 168 8.73 3.92 -15.44
CA ARG A 168 10.15 4.27 -15.71
C ARG A 168 10.95 4.69 -14.49
N TRP A 169 10.30 5.30 -13.50
CA TRP A 169 10.92 5.75 -12.25
C TRP A 169 11.25 4.62 -11.25
N TRP A 170 10.94 3.37 -11.59
CA TRP A 170 11.43 2.17 -10.90
C TRP A 170 12.83 1.74 -11.35
N LYS A 171 13.24 2.14 -12.56
CA LYS A 171 14.58 1.89 -13.10
C LYS A 171 15.56 2.94 -12.61
#